data_AF-A0A8J3FM01-F1
#
_entry.id   AF-A0A8J3FM01-F1
#
_cell.length_a   1.000
_cell.length_b   1.000
_cell.length_c   1.000
_cell.angle_alpha   90.00
_cell.angle_beta   90.00
_cell.angle_gamma   90.00
#
_symmetry.space_group_name_H-M   'P 1'
#
loop_
_entity.id
_entity.type
_entity.pdbx_description
1 polymer ?
#
loop_
_entity_poly.entity_id
_entity_poly.type
_entity_poly.pdbx_seq_one_letter_code
_entity_poly.pdbx_strand_id
1 'polypeptide(L)'
;MEWTTTVVEKLNATVLESLFENRIAAIRVPGFLDEAASRAAVGGIKRHGLHYYENVFPPIGRAGITQFEHRQDAASRARYFAAAPAANQTRQEMFAGSGDLVGQVMDALAGAWPAEVAVAREPGGEQYFAGLVRVIGEGLLHCDWAPHDAPSTLWSIGAVNAQITWNVFCQMPRDGGVTVVYNRPWTAAAESFHIPDSYGYSDALVEGCDQVRIEPSVGDLVLFNSRNFHRIESGAGDDRISVSSFIGRFPDSTLTLWS
;
A
#
# COMPACT_ATOMS: atom_id res chain seq x y z
N MET A 1 -11.60 -5.97 22.81
CA MET A 1 -11.96 -5.01 21.76
C MET A 1 -12.13 -5.80 20.49
N GLU A 2 -13.17 -5.50 19.71
CA GLU A 2 -13.45 -6.18 18.45
C GLU A 2 -12.48 -5.66 17.37
N TRP A 3 -11.83 -6.56 16.63
CA TRP A 3 -10.85 -6.21 15.60
C TRP A 3 -11.58 -5.74 14.34
N THR A 4 -11.81 -4.43 14.25
CA THR A 4 -12.74 -3.80 13.28
C THR A 4 -12.11 -2.63 12.54
N THR A 5 -12.82 -2.10 11.54
CA THR A 5 -12.47 -0.86 10.85
C THR A 5 -12.91 0.34 11.68
N THR A 6 -11.97 1.22 12.01
CA THR A 6 -12.25 2.49 12.69
C THR A 6 -12.44 3.59 11.65
N VAL A 7 -13.60 4.25 11.66
CA VAL A 7 -13.87 5.40 10.79
C VAL A 7 -13.53 6.68 11.54
N VAL A 8 -12.73 7.54 10.94
CA VAL A 8 -12.33 8.83 11.52
C VAL A 8 -12.46 9.94 10.49
N GLU A 9 -12.76 11.16 10.94
CA GLU A 9 -12.75 12.34 10.06
C GLU A 9 -11.32 12.76 9.70
N LYS A 10 -10.37 12.57 10.65
CA LYS A 10 -8.95 12.88 10.50
C LYS A 10 -8.12 11.87 11.26
N LEU A 11 -6.92 11.59 10.75
CA LEU A 11 -5.93 10.78 11.45
C LEU A 11 -5.50 11.48 12.76
N ASN A 12 -5.17 10.67 13.77
CA ASN A 12 -4.56 11.11 15.02
C ASN A 12 -3.58 10.03 15.52
N ALA A 13 -2.69 10.41 16.43
CA ALA A 13 -1.66 9.51 16.94
C ALA A 13 -2.25 8.21 17.52
N THR A 14 -3.29 8.31 18.35
CA THR A 14 -3.89 7.15 19.04
C THR A 14 -4.46 6.11 18.08
N VAL A 15 -5.14 6.54 17.01
CA VAL A 15 -5.69 5.60 16.01
C VAL A 15 -4.58 4.98 15.16
N LEU A 16 -3.55 5.76 14.79
CA LEU A 16 -2.38 5.26 14.06
C LEU A 16 -1.58 4.24 14.89
N GLU A 17 -1.32 4.53 16.17
CA GLU A 17 -0.68 3.60 17.11
C GLU A 17 -1.47 2.31 17.23
N SER A 18 -2.79 2.42 17.38
CA SER A 18 -3.67 1.25 17.45
C SER A 18 -3.62 0.39 16.19
N LEU A 19 -3.43 1.00 15.01
CA LEU A 19 -3.24 0.26 13.77
C LEU A 19 -1.85 -0.39 13.67
N PHE A 20 -0.78 0.34 14.00
CA PHE A 20 0.59 -0.20 14.02
C PHE A 20 0.73 -1.37 15.00
N GLU A 21 0.04 -1.31 16.13
CA GLU A 21 0.03 -2.34 17.17
C GLU A 21 -1.03 -3.43 16.91
N ASN A 22 -1.67 -3.41 15.73
CA ASN A 22 -2.64 -4.40 15.28
C ASN A 22 -3.86 -4.57 16.21
N ARG A 23 -4.20 -3.54 17.00
CA ARG A 23 -5.38 -3.53 17.88
C ARG A 23 -6.69 -3.29 17.13
N ILE A 24 -6.61 -2.61 15.99
CA ILE A 24 -7.71 -2.42 15.03
C ILE A 24 -7.28 -2.96 13.67
N ALA A 25 -8.25 -3.33 12.83
CA ALA A 25 -7.97 -3.95 11.54
C ALA A 25 -7.59 -2.90 10.48
N ALA A 26 -8.30 -1.78 10.47
CA ALA A 26 -8.13 -0.72 9.49
C ALA A 26 -8.61 0.64 10.01
N ILE A 27 -8.16 1.69 9.34
CA ILE A 27 -8.64 3.07 9.48
C ILE A 27 -9.26 3.47 8.14
N ARG A 28 -10.44 4.08 8.17
CA ARG A 28 -11.07 4.70 6.99
C ARG A 28 -11.29 6.18 7.26
N VAL A 29 -10.81 7.02 6.34
CA VAL A 29 -11.08 8.46 6.30
C VAL A 29 -11.97 8.73 5.08
N PRO A 30 -13.28 8.88 5.28
CA PRO A 30 -14.22 9.05 4.17
C PRO A 30 -14.02 10.37 3.43
N GLY A 31 -14.14 10.36 2.11
CA GLY A 31 -14.07 11.58 1.29
C GLY A 31 -12.75 12.35 1.43
N PHE A 32 -11.65 11.63 1.67
CA PHE A 32 -10.30 12.19 1.75
C PHE A 32 -9.91 12.93 0.47
N LEU A 33 -10.27 12.35 -0.68
CA LEU A 33 -10.19 12.96 -1.99
C LEU A 33 -11.61 13.25 -2.48
N ASP A 34 -11.87 14.49 -2.90
CA ASP A 34 -13.20 14.84 -3.41
C ASP A 34 -13.51 14.18 -4.77
N GLU A 35 -14.77 14.25 -5.19
CA GLU A 35 -15.26 13.59 -6.40
C GLU A 35 -14.62 14.18 -7.68
N ALA A 36 -14.34 15.48 -7.70
CA ALA A 36 -13.74 16.14 -8.85
C ALA A 36 -12.27 15.72 -9.01
N ALA A 37 -11.53 15.71 -7.92
CA ALA A 37 -10.14 15.25 -7.87
C ALA A 37 -10.04 13.75 -8.14
N SER A 38 -10.97 12.93 -7.66
CA SER A 38 -11.05 11.50 -7.98
C SER A 38 -11.23 11.26 -9.49
N ARG A 39 -12.15 11.98 -10.14
CA ARG A 39 -12.32 11.92 -11.61
C ARG A 39 -11.07 12.39 -12.34
N ALA A 40 -10.44 13.47 -11.89
CA ALA A 40 -9.22 14.00 -12.50
C ALA A 40 -8.06 13.00 -12.39
N ALA A 41 -7.91 12.33 -11.25
CA ALA A 41 -6.92 11.27 -11.02
C ALA A 41 -7.11 10.11 -11.99
N VAL A 42 -8.35 9.60 -12.11
CA VAL A 42 -8.69 8.54 -13.08
C VAL A 42 -8.39 8.97 -14.52
N GLY A 43 -8.76 10.20 -14.88
CA GLY A 43 -8.49 10.75 -16.21
C GLY A 43 -6.99 10.85 -16.53
N GLY A 44 -6.19 11.25 -15.55
CA GLY A 44 -4.72 11.29 -15.64
C GLY A 44 -4.12 9.90 -15.81
N ILE A 45 -4.53 8.93 -14.97
CA ILE A 45 -4.09 7.53 -15.05
C ILE A 45 -4.38 6.95 -16.43
N LYS A 46 -5.62 7.10 -16.94
CA LYS A 46 -6.02 6.58 -18.25
C LYS A 46 -5.25 7.24 -19.41
N ARG A 47 -4.87 8.52 -19.29
CA ARG A 47 -4.11 9.24 -20.33
C ARG A 47 -2.65 8.80 -20.43
N HIS A 48 -1.99 8.61 -19.29
CA HIS A 48 -0.60 8.16 -19.26
C HIS A 48 -0.44 6.68 -19.60
N GLY A 49 -1.49 5.89 -19.40
CA GLY A 49 -1.47 4.45 -19.63
C GLY A 49 -0.99 3.66 -18.41
N LEU A 50 -1.22 2.35 -18.47
CA LEU A 50 -0.89 1.39 -17.42
C LEU A 50 0.06 0.33 -17.96
N HIS A 51 0.98 -0.10 -17.10
CA HIS A 51 1.76 -1.33 -17.31
C HIS A 51 1.11 -2.46 -16.54
N TYR A 52 1.29 -3.71 -16.96
CA TYR A 52 0.82 -4.88 -16.21
C TYR A 52 2.04 -5.67 -15.75
N TYR A 53 1.98 -6.25 -14.54
CA TYR A 53 3.06 -7.12 -14.07
C TYR A 53 3.22 -8.34 -14.99
N GLU A 54 4.46 -8.66 -15.35
CA GLU A 54 4.77 -9.89 -16.08
C GLU A 54 4.66 -11.11 -15.17
N ASN A 55 4.05 -12.19 -15.64
CA ASN A 55 3.92 -13.48 -14.93
C ASN A 55 3.16 -13.42 -13.59
N VAL A 56 2.39 -12.36 -13.33
CA VAL A 56 1.47 -12.30 -12.19
C VAL A 56 0.07 -12.65 -12.66
N PHE A 57 -0.48 -13.72 -12.10
CA PHE A 57 -1.88 -14.08 -12.25
C PHE A 57 -2.54 -14.06 -10.87
N PRO A 58 -3.67 -13.38 -10.70
CA PRO A 58 -4.46 -12.62 -11.69
C PRO A 58 -3.78 -11.32 -12.14
N PRO A 59 -4.11 -10.77 -13.34
CA PRO A 59 -3.44 -9.57 -13.86
C PRO A 59 -3.61 -8.36 -12.95
N ILE A 60 -2.50 -7.68 -12.68
CA ILE A 60 -2.48 -6.43 -11.90
C ILE A 60 -1.87 -5.33 -12.78
N GLY A 61 -2.68 -4.29 -13.06
CA GLY A 61 -2.23 -3.08 -13.71
C GLY A 61 -1.55 -2.14 -12.71
N ARG A 62 -0.50 -1.45 -13.14
CA ARG A 62 0.27 -0.49 -12.33
C ARG A 62 0.79 0.70 -13.12
N ALA A 63 1.03 1.79 -12.40
CA ALA A 63 1.93 2.85 -12.83
C ALA A 63 2.83 3.28 -11.67
N GLY A 64 4.11 3.50 -11.96
CA GLY A 64 5.18 3.64 -10.96
C GLY A 64 6.08 2.40 -10.90
N ILE A 65 7.00 2.34 -9.93
CA ILE A 65 7.94 1.23 -9.72
C ILE A 65 7.81 0.68 -8.31
N THR A 66 8.16 -0.58 -8.09
CA THR A 66 8.14 -1.18 -6.75
C THR A 66 9.52 -1.65 -6.30
N GLN A 67 9.81 -1.53 -5.00
CA GLN A 67 11.02 -2.10 -4.43
C GLN A 67 11.04 -3.62 -4.60
N PHE A 68 9.87 -4.28 -4.50
CA PHE A 68 9.73 -5.72 -4.60
C PHE A 68 10.27 -6.29 -5.92
N GLU A 69 10.03 -5.62 -7.04
CA GLU A 69 10.54 -6.04 -8.37
C GLU A 69 12.08 -5.95 -8.48
N HIS A 70 12.71 -5.16 -7.61
CA HIS A 70 14.14 -4.85 -7.64
C HIS A 70 14.92 -5.45 -6.47
N ARG A 71 14.28 -6.27 -5.63
CA ARG A 71 14.79 -6.70 -4.32
C ARG A 71 16.01 -7.63 -4.33
N GLN A 72 16.37 -8.19 -5.48
CA GLN A 72 17.22 -9.40 -5.57
C GLN A 72 18.68 -9.13 -5.21
N ASP A 73 19.26 -8.03 -5.68
CA ASP A 73 20.69 -7.75 -5.54
C ASP A 73 21.01 -6.24 -5.68
N ALA A 74 22.28 -5.89 -5.47
CA ALA A 74 22.76 -4.52 -5.57
C ALA A 74 22.59 -3.90 -6.96
N ALA A 75 22.67 -4.70 -8.03
CA ALA A 75 22.47 -4.21 -9.39
C ALA A 75 21.00 -3.85 -9.65
N SER A 76 20.08 -4.66 -9.14
CA SER A 76 18.63 -4.46 -9.22
C SER A 76 18.20 -3.27 -8.36
N ARG A 77 18.79 -3.12 -7.17
CA ARG A 77 18.68 -1.90 -6.33
C ARG A 77 19.16 -0.64 -7.04
N ALA A 78 20.32 -0.69 -7.70
CA ALA A 78 20.82 0.46 -8.47
C ALA A 78 19.87 0.85 -9.60
N ARG A 79 19.28 -0.13 -10.29
CA ARG A 79 18.24 0.11 -11.32
C ARG A 79 16.99 0.78 -10.74
N TYR A 80 16.55 0.38 -9.53
CA TYR A 80 15.42 1.02 -8.85
C TYR A 80 15.66 2.51 -8.61
N PHE A 81 16.78 2.86 -8.00
CA PHE A 81 17.09 4.26 -7.68
C PHE A 81 17.38 5.11 -8.92
N ALA A 82 17.93 4.51 -9.99
CA ALA A 82 18.06 5.18 -11.29
C ALA A 82 16.69 5.47 -11.93
N ALA A 83 15.69 4.60 -11.74
CA ALA A 83 14.35 4.76 -12.30
C ALA A 83 13.42 5.66 -11.44
N ALA A 84 13.66 5.75 -10.13
CA ALA A 84 12.79 6.46 -9.20
C ALA A 84 12.51 7.93 -9.56
N PRO A 85 13.48 8.75 -10.03
CA PRO A 85 13.20 10.13 -10.44
C PRO A 85 12.21 10.22 -11.60
N ALA A 86 12.38 9.41 -12.64
CA ALA A 86 11.46 9.38 -13.78
C ALA A 86 10.08 8.86 -13.37
N ALA A 87 10.01 7.84 -12.51
CA ALA A 87 8.74 7.35 -11.97
C ALA A 87 7.99 8.43 -11.15
N ASN A 88 8.72 9.20 -10.34
CA ASN A 88 8.15 10.34 -9.60
C ASN A 88 7.62 11.42 -10.53
N GLN A 89 8.36 11.76 -11.59
CA GLN A 89 7.91 12.73 -12.59
C GLN A 89 6.62 12.26 -13.28
N THR A 90 6.58 11.01 -13.76
CA THR A 90 5.38 10.43 -14.36
C THR A 90 4.19 10.47 -13.40
N ARG A 91 4.39 10.17 -12.12
CA ARG A 91 3.35 10.27 -11.09
C ARG A 91 2.83 11.70 -10.95
N GLN A 92 3.73 12.69 -10.90
CA GLN A 92 3.36 14.10 -10.79
C GLN A 92 2.55 14.58 -12.00
N GLU A 93 2.97 14.20 -13.21
CA GLU A 93 2.24 14.52 -14.44
C GLU A 93 0.85 13.87 -14.46
N MET A 94 0.76 12.61 -14.03
CA MET A 94 -0.48 11.85 -13.94
C MET A 94 -1.50 12.51 -12.99
N PHE A 95 -1.05 13.05 -11.87
CA PHE A 95 -1.91 13.64 -10.85
C PHE A 95 -1.96 15.17 -10.87
N ALA A 96 -1.40 15.82 -11.91
CA ALA A 96 -1.41 17.28 -12.03
C ALA A 96 -2.82 17.90 -11.95
N GLY A 97 -3.85 17.17 -12.40
CA GLY A 97 -5.26 17.60 -12.34
C GLY A 97 -5.99 17.28 -11.03
N SER A 98 -5.45 16.41 -10.19
CA SER A 98 -6.06 15.97 -8.92
C SER A 98 -5.30 16.42 -7.67
N GLY A 99 -4.11 17.02 -7.85
CA GLY A 99 -3.17 17.33 -6.78
C GLY A 99 -2.27 16.15 -6.42
N ASP A 100 -1.20 16.43 -5.66
CA ASP A 100 -0.25 15.40 -5.21
C ASP A 100 -0.88 14.53 -4.11
N LEU A 101 -1.39 13.36 -4.48
CA LEU A 101 -2.02 12.42 -3.54
C LEU A 101 -1.04 11.90 -2.49
N VAL A 102 0.24 11.71 -2.85
CA VAL A 102 1.27 11.28 -1.88
C VAL A 102 1.52 12.40 -0.89
N GLY A 103 1.66 13.64 -1.37
CA GLY A 103 1.79 14.83 -0.53
C GLY A 103 0.61 14.99 0.44
N GLN A 104 -0.63 14.87 -0.04
CA GLN A 104 -1.82 14.96 0.81
C GLN A 104 -1.85 13.91 1.93
N VAL A 105 -1.48 12.65 1.62
CA VAL A 105 -1.38 11.59 2.64
C VAL A 105 -0.25 11.87 3.63
N MET A 106 0.90 12.34 3.15
CA MET A 106 2.01 12.74 4.02
C MET A 106 1.63 13.89 4.95
N ASP A 107 0.91 14.91 4.46
CA ASP A 107 0.42 16.02 5.28
C ASP A 107 -0.56 15.54 6.36
N ALA A 108 -1.47 14.62 6.01
CA ALA A 108 -2.41 14.03 6.95
C ALA A 108 -1.70 13.20 8.04
N LEU A 109 -0.66 12.46 7.68
CA LEU A 109 0.18 11.71 8.61
C LEU A 109 1.00 12.66 9.50
N ALA A 110 1.64 13.67 8.93
CA ALA A 110 2.47 14.64 9.65
C ALA A 110 1.65 15.49 10.65
N GLY A 111 0.39 15.79 10.32
CA GLY A 111 -0.53 16.44 11.25
C GLY A 111 -1.01 15.54 12.40
N ALA A 112 -0.89 14.22 12.25
CA ALA A 112 -1.40 13.23 13.20
C ALA A 112 -0.29 12.57 14.04
N TRP A 113 0.94 12.54 13.55
CA TRP A 113 2.06 11.78 14.12
C TRP A 113 3.12 12.70 14.74
N PRO A 114 3.68 12.38 15.93
CA PRO A 114 4.58 13.28 16.64
C PRO A 114 6.01 13.34 16.07
N ALA A 115 6.39 12.42 15.19
CA ALA A 115 7.72 12.33 14.60
C ALA A 115 7.71 12.64 13.10
N GLU A 116 8.90 12.69 12.48
CA GLU A 116 9.05 12.97 11.06
C GLU A 116 8.25 11.99 10.19
N VAL A 117 7.64 12.53 9.13
CA VAL A 117 7.00 11.78 8.05
C VAL A 117 7.65 12.19 6.73
N ALA A 118 8.29 11.24 6.05
CA ALA A 118 9.00 11.52 4.79
C ALA A 118 8.93 10.33 3.82
N VAL A 119 9.25 10.56 2.54
CA VAL A 119 9.56 9.44 1.63
C VAL A 119 10.89 8.81 2.06
N ALA A 120 10.98 7.48 1.98
CA ALA A 120 12.16 6.74 2.39
C ALA A 120 13.41 7.18 1.63
N ARG A 121 14.53 7.18 2.35
CA ARG A 121 15.86 7.51 1.83
C ARG A 121 16.88 6.55 2.38
N GLU A 122 17.82 6.19 1.52
CA GLU A 122 19.03 5.50 1.92
C GLU A 122 20.01 6.48 2.60
N PRO A 123 20.94 6.00 3.45
CA PRO A 123 21.98 6.83 4.05
C PRO A 123 22.84 7.59 3.02
N GLY A 124 22.96 7.07 1.80
CA GLY A 124 23.65 7.72 0.68
C GLY A 124 22.85 8.85 0.02
N GLY A 125 21.60 9.08 0.43
CA GLY A 125 20.70 10.13 -0.06
C GLY A 125 19.76 9.70 -1.17
N GLU A 126 19.87 8.48 -1.69
CA GLU A 126 18.96 7.95 -2.71
C GLU A 126 17.53 7.85 -2.15
N GLN A 127 16.58 8.48 -2.83
CA GLN A 127 15.18 8.50 -2.40
C GLN A 127 14.37 7.40 -3.09
N TYR A 128 13.51 6.75 -2.33
CA TYR A 128 12.57 5.76 -2.82
C TYR A 128 11.45 6.40 -3.66
N PHE A 129 10.74 5.56 -4.40
CA PHE A 129 9.46 5.91 -5.01
C PHE A 129 8.31 5.62 -4.02
N ALA A 130 7.28 6.44 -4.05
CA ALA A 130 6.01 6.23 -3.35
C ALA A 130 4.85 6.60 -4.29
N GLY A 131 3.66 6.10 -4.04
CA GLY A 131 2.43 6.44 -4.75
C GLY A 131 2.22 5.57 -5.97
N LEU A 132 2.36 4.26 -5.83
CA LEU A 132 2.05 3.29 -6.87
C LEU A 132 0.55 3.33 -7.18
N VAL A 133 0.23 3.48 -8.46
CA VAL A 133 -1.13 3.28 -8.97
C VAL A 133 -1.36 1.80 -9.17
N ARG A 134 -2.49 1.29 -8.73
CA ARG A 134 -2.91 -0.10 -8.90
C ARG A 134 -4.29 -0.14 -9.55
N VAL A 135 -4.42 -1.00 -10.56
CA VAL A 135 -5.66 -1.37 -11.22
C VAL A 135 -5.81 -2.88 -11.03
N ILE A 136 -6.63 -3.27 -10.05
CA ILE A 136 -6.69 -4.65 -9.56
C ILE A 136 -8.12 -5.15 -9.62
N GLY A 137 -8.36 -6.19 -10.43
CA GLY A 137 -9.64 -6.90 -10.43
C GLY A 137 -9.78 -7.79 -9.20
N GLU A 138 -8.75 -8.57 -8.89
CA GLU A 138 -8.68 -9.46 -7.73
C GLU A 138 -7.20 -9.66 -7.33
N GLY A 139 -6.95 -10.11 -6.10
CA GLY A 139 -5.60 -10.35 -5.61
C GLY A 139 -5.56 -11.55 -4.68
N LEU A 140 -4.55 -12.42 -4.84
CA LEU A 140 -4.35 -13.61 -4.02
C LEU A 140 -4.04 -13.22 -2.56
N LEU A 141 -4.16 -14.19 -1.66
CA LEU A 141 -3.80 -14.02 -0.26
C LEU A 141 -2.29 -13.77 -0.13
N HIS A 142 -1.89 -12.60 0.34
CA HIS A 142 -0.50 -12.21 0.51
C HIS A 142 -0.34 -11.30 1.74
N CYS A 143 0.89 -11.01 2.11
CA CYS A 143 1.22 -9.96 3.04
C CYS A 143 2.39 -9.16 2.49
N ASP A 144 2.55 -7.92 2.94
CA ASP A 144 3.72 -7.12 2.64
C ASP A 144 4.47 -6.84 3.95
N TRP A 145 5.75 -7.18 4.01
CA TRP A 145 6.55 -6.94 5.20
C TRP A 145 8.01 -6.68 4.82
N ALA A 146 8.43 -5.41 4.80
CA ALA A 146 9.76 -5.04 4.34
C ALA A 146 10.91 -5.77 5.05
N PRO A 147 10.89 -6.01 6.38
CA PRO A 147 11.93 -6.82 7.02
C PRO A 147 12.04 -8.27 6.49
N HIS A 148 10.99 -8.80 5.87
CA HIS A 148 11.02 -10.08 5.15
C HIS A 148 11.43 -9.89 3.67
N ASP A 149 10.82 -8.94 2.97
CA ASP A 149 10.97 -8.77 1.51
C ASP A 149 12.22 -7.97 1.08
N ALA A 150 12.76 -7.17 1.98
CA ALA A 150 13.79 -6.18 1.74
C ALA A 150 14.84 -6.23 2.86
N PRO A 151 15.77 -7.20 2.84
CA PRO A 151 16.75 -7.36 3.90
C PRO A 151 17.49 -6.06 4.22
N SER A 152 17.64 -5.73 5.51
CA SER A 152 18.23 -4.47 5.97
C SER A 152 19.70 -4.28 5.59
N THR A 153 20.38 -5.35 5.19
CA THR A 153 21.73 -5.30 4.62
C THR A 153 21.78 -4.69 3.22
N LEU A 154 20.65 -4.58 2.54
CA LEU A 154 20.52 -4.04 1.18
C LEU A 154 19.54 -2.86 1.10
N TRP A 155 18.48 -2.87 1.90
CA TRP A 155 17.40 -1.87 1.87
C TRP A 155 17.15 -1.31 3.26
N SER A 156 17.27 0.00 3.45
CA SER A 156 17.09 0.63 4.76
C SER A 156 15.67 0.42 5.33
N ILE A 157 14.67 0.29 4.46
CA ILE A 157 13.28 -0.04 4.83
C ILE A 157 13.15 -1.40 5.53
N GLY A 158 14.14 -2.29 5.40
CA GLY A 158 14.17 -3.57 6.12
C GLY A 158 14.35 -3.44 7.64
N ALA A 159 14.68 -2.25 8.15
CA ALA A 159 14.87 -1.99 9.57
C ALA A 159 13.64 -1.39 10.28
N VAL A 160 12.50 -1.27 9.58
CA VAL A 160 11.23 -0.81 10.19
C VAL A 160 10.72 -1.84 11.21
N ASN A 161 10.13 -1.35 12.31
CA ASN A 161 9.57 -2.20 13.37
C ASN A 161 8.05 -2.37 13.29
N ALA A 162 7.38 -1.60 12.44
CA ALA A 162 5.97 -1.73 12.11
C ALA A 162 5.74 -1.24 10.67
N GLN A 163 4.71 -1.77 10.01
CA GLN A 163 4.36 -1.42 8.65
C GLN A 163 2.85 -1.45 8.47
N ILE A 164 2.34 -0.44 7.81
CA ILE A 164 0.97 -0.36 7.33
C ILE A 164 1.00 -0.01 5.84
N THR A 165 -0.10 -0.19 5.15
CA THR A 165 -0.31 0.36 3.81
C THR A 165 -1.41 1.40 3.85
N TRP A 166 -1.39 2.33 2.90
CA TRP A 166 -2.49 3.23 2.65
C TRP A 166 -2.96 3.12 1.20
N ASN A 167 -4.25 3.35 0.99
CA ASN A 167 -4.90 3.33 -0.32
C ASN A 167 -5.88 4.50 -0.42
N VAL A 168 -5.69 5.36 -1.41
CA VAL A 168 -6.71 6.34 -1.83
C VAL A 168 -7.46 5.77 -3.02
N PHE A 169 -8.77 5.57 -2.88
CA PHE A 169 -9.62 4.92 -3.88
C PHE A 169 -10.14 5.93 -4.89
N CYS A 170 -9.58 5.95 -6.11
CA CYS A 170 -9.96 6.91 -7.15
C CYS A 170 -11.13 6.42 -8.01
N GLN A 171 -11.29 5.10 -8.15
CA GLN A 171 -12.40 4.45 -8.83
C GLN A 171 -12.70 3.12 -8.15
N MET A 172 -13.98 2.77 -8.02
CA MET A 172 -14.43 1.50 -7.47
C MET A 172 -15.35 0.78 -8.47
N PRO A 173 -15.33 -0.57 -8.48
CA PRO A 173 -16.36 -1.34 -9.16
C PRO A 173 -17.73 -1.02 -8.57
N ARG A 174 -18.80 -1.32 -9.32
CA ARG A 174 -20.17 -1.12 -8.86
C ARG A 174 -20.50 -2.05 -7.69
N ASP A 175 -20.02 -3.29 -7.79
CA ASP A 175 -20.21 -4.35 -6.79
C ASP A 175 -18.85 -5.02 -6.50
N GLY A 176 -18.54 -5.32 -5.24
CA GLY A 176 -17.30 -6.02 -4.85
C GLY A 176 -16.06 -5.12 -4.77
N GLY A 177 -14.88 -5.64 -5.13
CA GLY A 177 -13.59 -4.93 -4.95
C GLY A 177 -13.15 -4.82 -3.48
N VAL A 178 -13.65 -5.74 -2.65
CA VAL A 178 -13.48 -5.76 -1.20
C VAL A 178 -12.06 -6.17 -0.84
N THR A 179 -11.44 -5.42 0.07
CA THR A 179 -10.18 -5.87 0.69
C THR A 179 -10.51 -6.64 1.97
N VAL A 180 -10.14 -7.91 2.01
CA VAL A 180 -10.28 -8.73 3.22
C VAL A 180 -8.93 -8.80 3.91
N VAL A 181 -8.87 -8.39 5.17
CA VAL A 181 -7.67 -8.45 6.01
C VAL A 181 -7.93 -9.45 7.12
N TYR A 182 -7.02 -10.40 7.31
CA TYR A 182 -7.07 -11.42 8.34
C TYR A 182 -6.21 -11.00 9.52
N ASN A 183 -6.65 -11.20 10.76
CA ASN A 183 -5.85 -10.93 11.95
C ASN A 183 -4.76 -12.00 12.12
N ARG A 184 -3.82 -11.99 11.18
CA ARG A 184 -2.76 -12.97 11.00
C ARG A 184 -1.53 -12.23 10.48
N PRO A 185 -0.73 -11.62 11.37
CA PRO A 185 0.53 -11.01 10.96
C PRO A 185 1.52 -12.06 10.46
N TRP A 186 2.36 -11.68 9.50
CA TRP A 186 3.42 -12.54 8.99
C TRP A 186 4.37 -12.99 10.10
N THR A 187 4.71 -14.28 10.02
CA THR A 187 5.74 -14.97 10.80
C THR A 187 6.47 -15.94 9.87
N ALA A 188 7.69 -16.34 10.20
CA ALA A 188 8.44 -17.31 9.39
C ALA A 188 7.71 -18.65 9.17
N ALA A 189 6.81 -19.04 10.07
CA ALA A 189 5.99 -20.24 9.90
C ALA A 189 4.95 -20.13 8.77
N ALA A 190 4.62 -18.92 8.30
CA ALA A 190 3.71 -18.73 7.17
C ALA A 190 4.29 -19.27 5.86
N GLU A 191 5.63 -19.34 5.73
CA GLU A 191 6.30 -19.80 4.51
C GLU A 191 5.96 -21.24 4.15
N SER A 192 5.56 -22.10 5.09
CA SER A 192 5.10 -23.45 4.78
C SER A 192 3.75 -23.48 4.05
N PHE A 193 3.06 -22.34 3.94
CA PHE A 193 1.79 -22.19 3.24
C PHE A 193 1.95 -21.44 1.90
N HIS A 194 3.16 -20.99 1.56
CA HIS A 194 3.43 -20.32 0.28
C HIS A 194 3.14 -21.27 -0.89
N ILE A 195 2.41 -20.79 -1.90
CA ILE A 195 2.07 -21.58 -3.08
C ILE A 195 3.25 -21.53 -4.06
N PRO A 196 3.82 -22.67 -4.49
CA PRO A 196 4.91 -22.67 -5.47
C PRO A 196 4.55 -21.91 -6.75
N ASP A 197 5.50 -21.14 -7.29
CA ASP A 197 5.35 -20.32 -8.51
C ASP A 197 4.20 -19.30 -8.48
N SER A 198 3.78 -18.90 -7.27
CA SER A 198 2.76 -17.90 -7.03
C SER A 198 3.28 -16.85 -6.05
N TYR A 199 2.67 -15.66 -6.03
CA TYR A 199 2.88 -14.68 -4.95
C TYR A 199 1.95 -14.92 -3.75
N GLY A 200 1.04 -15.88 -3.86
CA GLY A 200 -0.01 -16.14 -2.90
C GLY A 200 0.31 -17.25 -1.89
N TYR A 201 -0.42 -17.22 -0.79
CA TYR A 201 -0.42 -18.25 0.25
C TYR A 201 -1.74 -19.03 0.22
N SER A 202 -1.70 -20.27 0.70
CA SER A 202 -2.87 -21.13 0.84
C SER A 202 -3.87 -20.58 1.87
N ASP A 203 -5.17 -20.70 1.59
CA ASP A 203 -6.26 -20.28 2.50
C ASP A 203 -6.21 -21.02 3.86
N ALA A 204 -5.57 -22.20 3.93
CA ALA A 204 -5.34 -22.91 5.19
C ALA A 204 -4.52 -22.07 6.21
N LEU A 205 -3.76 -21.07 5.76
CA LEU A 205 -3.00 -20.17 6.63
C LEU A 205 -3.88 -19.27 7.49
N VAL A 206 -5.07 -18.94 7.00
CA VAL A 206 -5.99 -17.96 7.61
C VAL A 206 -7.30 -18.58 8.08
N GLU A 207 -7.41 -19.92 8.02
CA GLU A 207 -8.58 -20.65 8.51
C GLU A 207 -8.81 -20.35 10.00
N GLY A 208 -10.04 -19.97 10.35
CA GLY A 208 -10.44 -19.65 11.72
C GLY A 208 -9.88 -18.34 12.27
N CYS A 209 -9.16 -17.53 11.48
CA CYS A 209 -8.71 -16.20 11.92
C CYS A 209 -9.87 -15.19 11.90
N ASP A 210 -9.85 -14.25 12.85
CA ASP A 210 -10.69 -13.05 12.75
C ASP A 210 -10.35 -12.32 11.44
N GLN A 211 -11.37 -11.77 10.78
CA GLN A 211 -11.18 -11.02 9.53
C GLN A 211 -12.05 -9.76 9.52
N VAL A 212 -11.60 -8.74 8.79
CA VAL A 212 -12.43 -7.59 8.45
C VAL A 212 -12.55 -7.49 6.94
N ARG A 213 -13.75 -7.09 6.49
CA ARG A 213 -14.02 -6.75 5.09
C ARG A 213 -14.03 -5.23 4.98
N ILE A 214 -13.19 -4.68 4.13
CA ILE A 214 -13.06 -3.24 3.90
C ILE A 214 -13.69 -2.93 2.54
N GLU A 215 -14.77 -2.15 2.59
CA GLU A 215 -15.58 -1.76 1.43
C GLU A 215 -15.52 -0.22 1.30
N PRO A 216 -14.48 0.31 0.63
CA PRO A 216 -14.28 1.74 0.49
C PRO A 216 -15.22 2.35 -0.56
N SER A 217 -15.50 3.63 -0.42
CA SER A 217 -16.13 4.46 -1.44
C SER A 217 -15.06 5.22 -2.24
N VAL A 218 -15.45 5.71 -3.43
CA VAL A 218 -14.58 6.63 -4.19
C VAL A 218 -14.25 7.84 -3.34
N GLY A 219 -12.97 8.19 -3.31
CA GLY A 219 -12.41 9.30 -2.53
C GLY A 219 -11.89 8.90 -1.16
N ASP A 220 -12.16 7.69 -0.67
CA ASP A 220 -11.74 7.30 0.67
C ASP A 220 -10.23 7.03 0.75
N LEU A 221 -9.64 7.42 1.88
CA LEU A 221 -8.34 6.93 2.32
C LEU A 221 -8.56 5.77 3.30
N VAL A 222 -7.95 4.63 3.02
CA VAL A 222 -7.94 3.48 3.92
C VAL A 222 -6.50 3.14 4.28
N LEU A 223 -6.25 2.91 5.56
CA LEU A 223 -5.00 2.36 6.07
C LEU A 223 -5.27 1.02 6.74
N PHE A 224 -4.41 0.03 6.51
CA PHE A 224 -4.44 -1.23 7.26
C PHE A 224 -3.02 -1.76 7.49
N ASN A 225 -2.85 -2.64 8.48
CA ASN A 225 -1.56 -3.24 8.77
C ASN A 225 -1.23 -4.31 7.71
N SER A 226 -0.39 -3.97 6.73
CA SER A 226 -0.07 -4.82 5.58
C SER A 226 0.77 -6.05 5.92
N ARG A 227 1.30 -6.09 7.16
CA ARG A 227 1.93 -7.28 7.70
C ARG A 227 0.91 -8.41 7.93
N ASN A 228 -0.37 -8.08 8.08
CA ASN A 228 -1.44 -9.07 8.07
C ASN A 228 -1.67 -9.64 6.67
N PHE A 229 -1.96 -10.93 6.60
CA PHE A 229 -2.42 -11.53 5.36
C PHE A 229 -3.73 -10.89 4.90
N HIS A 230 -3.79 -10.56 3.62
CA HIS A 230 -4.92 -9.89 3.01
C HIS A 230 -5.07 -10.29 1.54
N ARG A 231 -6.29 -10.07 1.01
CA ARG A 231 -6.64 -10.35 -0.38
C ARG A 231 -7.64 -9.33 -0.91
N ILE A 232 -7.76 -9.25 -2.23
CA ILE A 232 -8.75 -8.42 -2.90
C ILE A 232 -9.73 -9.36 -3.60
N GLU A 233 -11.00 -9.29 -3.20
CA GLU A 233 -12.07 -10.03 -3.84
C GLU A 233 -12.47 -9.36 -5.16
N SER A 234 -12.84 -10.20 -6.13
CA SER A 234 -13.24 -9.77 -7.47
C SER A 234 -14.41 -8.78 -7.41
N GLY A 235 -14.36 -7.75 -8.25
CA GLY A 235 -15.45 -6.80 -8.44
C GLY A 235 -16.19 -6.99 -9.77
N ALA A 236 -17.37 -6.37 -9.90
CA ALA A 236 -18.13 -6.29 -11.14
C ALA A 236 -18.31 -4.83 -11.58
N GLY A 237 -18.18 -4.60 -12.89
CA GLY A 237 -18.31 -3.28 -13.50
C GLY A 237 -16.95 -2.65 -13.79
N ASP A 238 -16.76 -1.41 -13.35
CA ASP A 238 -15.54 -0.64 -13.55
C ASP A 238 -14.33 -1.20 -12.80
N ASP A 239 -13.13 -0.85 -13.25
CA ASP A 239 -11.90 -1.23 -12.55
C ASP A 239 -11.81 -0.59 -11.15
N ARG A 240 -11.24 -1.33 -10.19
CA ARG A 240 -10.79 -0.80 -8.90
C ARG A 240 -9.44 -0.10 -9.09
N ILE A 241 -9.44 1.23 -9.05
CA ILE A 241 -8.25 2.07 -9.23
C ILE A 241 -7.90 2.75 -7.90
N SER A 242 -6.71 2.47 -7.39
CA SER A 242 -6.20 3.08 -6.14
C SER A 242 -4.78 3.58 -6.30
N VAL A 243 -4.44 4.63 -5.54
CA VAL A 243 -3.06 5.06 -5.31
C VAL A 243 -2.66 4.59 -3.93
N SER A 244 -1.47 4.00 -3.81
CA SER A 244 -1.05 3.31 -2.60
C SER A 244 0.43 3.40 -2.35
N SER A 245 0.84 3.24 -1.09
CA SER A 245 2.22 2.99 -0.67
C SER A 245 2.22 2.33 0.69
N PHE A 246 3.38 1.81 1.08
CA PHE A 246 3.63 1.42 2.45
C PHE A 246 4.03 2.62 3.29
N ILE A 247 3.75 2.53 4.59
CA ILE A 247 4.30 3.36 5.64
C ILE A 247 5.00 2.42 6.62
N GLY A 248 6.28 2.65 6.86
CA GLY A 248 7.06 1.93 7.86
C GLY A 248 7.43 2.85 9.00
N ARG A 249 7.38 2.33 10.23
CA ARG A 249 7.84 3.02 11.43
C ARG A 249 9.22 2.51 11.83
N PHE A 250 10.20 3.38 11.94
CA PHE A 250 11.51 3.04 12.49
C PHE A 250 11.50 3.02 14.02
N PRO A 251 12.54 2.44 14.67
CA PRO A 251 12.66 2.45 16.13
C PRO A 251 12.63 3.83 16.80
N ASP A 252 13.04 4.88 16.09
CA ASP A 252 12.98 6.27 16.55
C ASP A 252 11.60 6.94 16.33
N SER A 253 10.59 6.14 15.93
CA SER A 253 9.23 6.56 15.59
C SER A 253 9.07 7.36 14.31
N THR A 254 10.12 7.61 13.53
CA THR A 254 9.96 8.22 12.20
C THR A 254 9.11 7.34 11.29
N LEU A 255 8.23 7.96 10.52
CA LEU A 255 7.41 7.29 9.51
C LEU A 255 7.99 7.55 8.13
N THR A 256 8.10 6.48 7.35
CA THR A 256 8.63 6.57 6.01
C THR A 256 7.76 5.89 4.98
N LEU A 257 7.66 6.48 3.79
CA LEU A 257 6.82 5.97 2.69
C LEU A 257 7.67 5.38 1.56
N TRP A 258 7.23 4.24 1.02
CA TRP A 258 7.80 3.65 -0.21
C TRP A 258 6.78 2.75 -0.94
N SER A 259 7.10 2.35 -2.16
CA SER A 259 6.39 1.33 -2.93
C SER A 259 7.36 0.33 -3.55
#